data_AF-A0A0M0KYS7-F1
#
_entry.id   AF-A0A0M0KYS7-F1
#
_cell.length_a   1.000
_cell.length_b   1.000
_cell.length_c   1.000
_cell.angle_alpha   90.00
_cell.angle_beta   90.00
_cell.angle_gamma   90.00
#
_symmetry.space_group_name_H-M   'P 1'
#
loop_
_entity.id
_entity.type
_entity.pdbx_description
1 polymer ?
#
loop_
_entity_poly.entity_id
_entity_poly.type
_entity_poly.pdbx_seq_one_letter_code
_entity_poly.pdbx_strand_id
1 'polypeptide(L)'
;MDMGAEAGNYKGVMLCNRPMDQPSKPGPALSAPEKPPFRPSGVGGEPAGLNPAKENLISNMNAVKDEAMRRRIEDGPAQGPVSFLSKHRKWLAEMARKKANLNEELKRSAQGAEQKRSRFVAYTREMRQAVRERAMELQEQGLEYAASSAALPQKQQQHQQHYEEEEEPEPAPPPKPKPKAAAAPAKPKWAMTEDEADIMDDAEAAELVDFAASLDYDSYIDDLEVRQALNVIRERIDGQKALEAAAAAAEEAASTSGDWRSSFLKEWNGADDDGAGSVRSSRRAPVPAAEATGDEGKPEWDASTRAGEEGAPRANASARAAAEQLRRENPNLAQKHSVSSLARVVERAEMGIEHLPPLRVVTVIENPRVASKGGHVDPSNLPYLHRNPAV
;
A
#
# COMPACT_ATOMS: atom_id res chain seq x y z
N MET A 1 49.89 -32.78 -13.08
CA MET A 1 50.78 -31.71 -13.55
C MET A 1 49.86 -30.54 -13.88
N ASP A 2 49.36 -29.82 -12.88
CA ASP A 2 50.03 -28.91 -11.93
C ASP A 2 50.24 -27.50 -12.52
N MET A 3 50.05 -26.50 -11.65
CA MET A 3 50.01 -25.03 -11.82
C MET A 3 48.64 -24.48 -12.29
N GLY A 4 47.79 -23.84 -11.48
CA GLY A 4 48.01 -23.09 -10.24
C GLY A 4 48.23 -21.60 -10.53
N ALA A 5 47.20 -20.77 -10.34
CA ALA A 5 47.35 -19.32 -10.21
C ALA A 5 46.19 -18.72 -9.39
N GLU A 6 46.46 -18.55 -8.10
CA GLU A 6 45.67 -17.83 -7.12
C GLU A 6 45.84 -16.30 -7.23
N ALA A 7 44.83 -15.59 -6.71
CA ALA A 7 44.89 -14.31 -5.99
C ALA A 7 45.62 -13.09 -6.60
N GLY A 8 44.83 -12.10 -7.00
CA GLY A 8 45.26 -10.71 -7.22
C GLY A 8 44.34 -9.71 -6.52
N ASN A 9 44.51 -9.59 -5.21
CA ASN A 9 43.86 -8.63 -4.31
C ASN A 9 44.27 -7.19 -4.67
N TYR A 10 43.54 -6.51 -5.57
CA TYR A 10 43.77 -5.11 -5.91
C TYR A 10 43.23 -4.19 -4.80
N LYS A 11 43.92 -4.19 -3.65
CA LYS A 11 43.84 -3.10 -2.68
C LYS A 11 44.50 -1.87 -3.32
N GLY A 12 43.69 -1.02 -3.92
CA GLY A 12 44.06 0.35 -4.28
C GLY A 12 44.45 1.13 -3.03
N VAL A 13 45.72 1.01 -2.62
CA VAL A 13 46.37 1.91 -1.68
C VAL A 13 46.55 3.22 -2.44
N MET A 14 45.57 4.11 -2.31
CA MET A 14 45.72 5.51 -2.68
C MET A 14 46.75 6.12 -1.72
N LEU A 15 48.00 6.11 -2.18
CA LEU A 15 49.10 6.94 -1.73
C LEU A 15 48.70 8.41 -1.91
N CYS A 16 47.92 8.96 -0.97
CA CYS A 16 47.73 10.39 -0.87
C CYS A 16 48.82 10.97 0.03
N ASN A 17 49.72 11.70 -0.61
CA ASN A 17 50.77 12.53 -0.06
C ASN A 17 50.33 13.26 1.22
N ARG A 18 50.99 13.00 2.35
CA ARG A 18 50.91 13.87 3.52
C ARG A 18 51.60 15.19 3.16
N PRO A 19 50.90 16.34 3.16
CA PRO A 19 51.57 17.63 3.02
C PRO A 19 52.48 17.83 4.23
N MET A 20 53.72 18.22 3.93
CA MET A 20 54.80 18.49 4.86
C MET A 20 54.37 19.40 6.02
N ASP A 21 54.74 18.97 7.24
CA ASP A 21 54.99 19.85 8.38
C ASP A 21 55.94 20.97 7.94
N GLN A 22 55.43 22.19 7.78
CA GLN A 22 56.26 23.40 7.82
C GLN A 22 56.03 24.11 9.15
N PRO A 23 57.07 24.33 9.97
CA PRO A 23 56.96 25.13 11.17
C PRO A 23 56.84 26.61 10.78
N SER A 24 55.68 27.22 11.06
CA SER A 24 55.47 28.65 10.91
C SER A 24 56.35 29.42 11.90
N LYS A 25 57.24 30.27 11.38
CA LYS A 25 57.99 31.29 12.14
C LYS A 25 57.03 32.36 12.70
N PRO A 26 57.34 32.95 13.87
CA PRO A 26 56.58 34.08 14.41
C PRO A 26 57.03 35.39 13.77
N GLY A 27 56.08 36.22 13.34
CA GLY A 27 56.28 37.58 12.86
C GLY A 27 55.27 38.54 13.49
N PRO A 28 55.61 39.84 13.62
CA PRO A 28 55.23 40.63 14.78
C PRO A 28 53.92 41.41 14.65
N ALA A 29 53.43 41.78 15.83
CA ALA A 29 52.31 42.66 16.14
C ALA A 29 52.06 43.80 15.14
N LEU A 30 50.78 44.03 14.83
CA LEU A 30 50.23 45.36 14.55
C LEU A 30 48.69 45.36 14.76
N SER A 31 48.27 46.24 15.67
CA SER A 31 46.98 46.94 15.80
C SER A 31 45.66 46.17 15.75
N ALA A 32 45.00 46.15 16.90
CA ALA A 32 43.56 45.92 17.10
C ALA A 32 42.66 46.87 16.28
N PRO A 33 41.36 46.56 16.15
CA PRO A 33 40.43 47.15 17.11
C PRO A 33 39.47 46.16 17.79
N GLU A 34 39.37 46.33 19.11
CA GLU A 34 38.20 46.17 19.98
C GLU A 34 37.20 45.03 19.72
N LYS A 35 37.45 43.88 20.35
CA LYS A 35 36.39 43.02 20.90
C LYS A 35 36.63 42.86 22.40
N PRO A 36 35.64 43.14 23.27
CA PRO A 36 35.82 42.92 24.70
C PRO A 36 35.99 41.43 24.98
N PRO A 37 36.92 41.03 25.87
CA PRO A 37 37.06 39.64 26.29
C PRO A 37 35.78 39.16 26.97
N PHE A 38 35.40 37.92 26.68
CA PHE A 38 34.24 37.23 27.24
C PHE A 38 34.17 37.42 28.77
N ARG A 39 33.20 38.21 29.24
CA ARG A 39 32.81 38.22 30.65
C ARG A 39 31.73 37.15 30.81
N PRO A 40 31.97 36.03 31.53
CA PRO A 40 30.88 35.15 31.89
C PRO A 40 29.91 35.94 32.78
N SER A 41 28.68 36.14 32.33
CA SER A 41 27.60 36.73 33.12
C SER A 41 27.14 35.73 34.19
N GLY A 42 28.00 35.45 35.16
CA GLY A 42 27.60 34.84 36.41
C GLY A 42 26.86 35.91 37.22
N VAL A 43 25.58 35.68 37.49
CA VAL A 43 24.77 36.49 38.41
C VAL A 43 25.51 36.54 39.75
N GLY A 44 26.04 37.70 40.10
CA GLY A 44 26.80 37.91 41.33
C GLY A 44 25.88 37.74 42.52
N GLY A 45 26.05 36.63 43.26
CA GLY A 45 25.28 36.38 44.47
C GLY A 45 25.47 34.98 45.05
N GLU A 46 25.79 33.98 44.22
CA GLU A 46 26.09 32.65 44.74
C GLU A 46 27.59 32.50 45.06
N PRO A 47 27.97 32.27 46.32
CA PRO A 47 29.36 31.97 46.68
C PRO A 47 29.80 30.69 45.99
N ALA A 48 30.59 30.82 44.93
CA ALA A 48 31.26 29.72 44.26
C ALA A 48 32.09 28.95 45.30
N GLY A 49 31.64 27.75 45.69
CA GLY A 49 32.37 26.88 46.62
C GLY A 49 31.53 26.15 47.66
N LEU A 50 30.23 26.42 47.79
CA LEU A 50 29.38 25.54 48.60
C LEU A 50 28.97 24.32 47.77
N ASN A 51 29.57 23.19 48.12
CA ASN A 51 29.12 21.88 47.64
C ASN A 51 27.60 21.78 47.85
N PRO A 52 26.83 21.31 46.85
CA PRO A 52 25.38 21.16 47.01
C PRO A 52 25.10 20.38 48.28
N ALA A 53 24.20 20.89 49.12
CA ALA A 53 23.84 20.28 50.39
C ALA A 53 23.55 18.78 50.18
N LYS A 54 24.15 17.92 51.02
CA LYS A 54 24.12 16.45 50.86
C LYS A 54 22.68 15.89 50.75
N GLU A 55 21.71 16.58 51.32
CA GLU A 55 20.29 16.22 51.28
C GLU A 55 19.69 16.37 49.87
N ASN A 56 20.12 17.38 49.11
CA ASN A 56 19.70 17.55 47.71
C ASN A 56 20.33 16.51 46.77
N LEU A 57 21.48 15.93 47.15
CA LEU A 57 22.13 14.87 46.39
C LEU A 57 21.36 13.55 46.47
N ILE A 58 20.83 13.22 47.66
CA ILE A 58 20.06 11.98 47.88
C ILE A 58 18.72 12.05 47.16
N SER A 59 18.03 13.20 47.25
CA SER A 59 16.77 13.42 46.54
C SER A 59 16.95 13.36 45.02
N ASN A 60 17.99 14.02 44.48
CA ASN A 60 18.30 13.93 43.05
C ASN A 60 18.69 12.52 42.61
N MET A 61 19.46 11.78 43.41
CA MET A 61 19.80 10.39 43.06
C MET A 61 18.57 9.49 43.03
N ASN A 62 17.61 9.68 43.93
CA ASN A 62 16.37 8.90 43.93
C ASN A 62 15.48 9.30 42.75
N ALA A 63 15.32 10.60 42.47
CA ALA A 63 14.60 11.08 41.29
C ALA A 63 15.21 10.53 39.99
N VAL A 64 16.55 10.51 39.86
CA VAL A 64 17.25 9.94 38.70
C VAL A 64 17.06 8.43 38.61
N LYS A 65 17.02 7.71 39.73
CA LYS A 65 16.75 6.26 39.75
C LYS A 65 15.30 5.94 39.37
N ASP A 66 14.34 6.72 39.84
CA ASP A 66 12.92 6.55 39.52
C ASP A 66 12.64 6.90 38.06
N GLU A 67 13.26 7.96 37.54
CA GLU A 67 13.24 8.33 36.12
C GLU A 67 13.88 7.21 35.26
N ALA A 68 15.01 6.64 35.70
CA ALA A 68 15.65 5.53 35.01
C ALA A 68 14.83 4.22 35.07
N MET A 69 14.10 3.98 36.16
CA MET A 69 13.19 2.84 36.28
C MET A 69 11.97 3.03 35.37
N ARG A 70 11.39 4.24 35.31
CA ARG A 70 10.32 4.57 34.36
C ARG A 70 10.76 4.36 32.92
N ARG A 71 11.94 4.84 32.54
CA ARG A 71 12.49 4.59 31.20
C ARG A 71 12.71 3.11 30.92
N ARG A 72 13.14 2.29 31.90
CA ARG A 72 13.23 0.82 31.69
C ARG A 72 11.89 0.13 31.49
N ILE A 73 10.82 0.64 32.11
CA ILE A 73 9.46 0.09 31.97
C ILE A 73 8.86 0.54 30.63
N GLU A 74 9.05 1.81 30.25
CA GLU A 74 8.53 2.38 29.00
C GLU A 74 9.31 1.93 27.76
N ASP A 75 10.64 1.83 27.85
CA ASP A 75 11.51 1.40 26.73
C ASP A 75 11.56 -0.12 26.54
N GLY A 76 10.89 -0.90 27.41
CA GLY A 76 10.91 -2.35 27.39
C GLY A 76 12.33 -2.94 27.56
N PRO A 77 12.49 -4.29 27.54
CA PRO A 77 13.82 -4.88 27.55
C PRO A 77 14.59 -4.34 26.34
N ALA A 78 15.67 -3.61 26.61
CA ALA A 78 16.52 -2.96 25.62
C ALA A 78 16.63 -3.84 24.39
N GLN A 79 15.94 -3.46 23.32
CA GLN A 79 15.96 -4.22 22.08
C GLN A 79 17.41 -4.18 21.62
N GLY A 80 18.12 -5.29 21.83
CA GLY A 80 19.44 -5.50 21.25
C GLY A 80 19.38 -5.18 19.75
N PRO A 81 20.54 -4.88 19.13
CA PRO A 81 20.61 -4.42 17.74
C PRO A 81 19.64 -5.22 16.88
N VAL A 82 18.64 -4.53 16.34
CA VAL A 82 17.44 -5.15 15.78
C VAL A 82 17.86 -6.04 14.61
N SER A 83 18.04 -7.33 14.89
CA SER A 83 18.48 -8.30 13.89
C SER A 83 17.48 -8.30 12.75
N PHE A 84 17.99 -8.43 11.53
CA PHE A 84 17.19 -8.58 10.32
C PHE A 84 16.09 -9.63 10.49
N LEU A 85 16.39 -10.74 11.16
CA LEU A 85 15.42 -11.81 11.45
C LEU A 85 14.29 -11.36 12.38
N SER A 86 14.54 -10.46 13.32
CA SER A 86 13.50 -9.91 14.19
C SER A 86 12.59 -8.95 13.43
N LYS A 87 13.14 -8.17 12.48
CA LYS A 87 12.33 -7.34 11.57
C LYS A 87 11.47 -8.20 10.66
N HIS A 88 12.03 -9.26 10.07
CA HIS A 88 11.29 -10.19 9.21
C HIS A 88 10.17 -10.91 9.98
N ARG A 89 10.45 -11.41 11.18
CA ARG A 89 9.41 -12.02 12.05
C ARG A 89 8.29 -11.03 12.39
N LYS A 90 8.64 -9.78 12.71
CA LYS A 90 7.64 -8.74 12.95
C LYS A 90 6.79 -8.47 11.70
N TRP A 91 7.41 -8.43 10.53
CA TRP A 91 6.72 -8.27 9.26
C TRP A 91 5.79 -9.44 8.93
N LEU A 92 6.20 -10.69 9.17
CA LEU A 92 5.34 -11.86 9.01
C LEU A 92 4.14 -11.81 9.95
N ALA A 93 4.35 -11.45 11.23
CA ALA A 93 3.27 -11.29 12.18
C ALA A 93 2.30 -10.17 11.79
N GLU A 94 2.81 -9.06 11.25
CA GLU A 94 2.00 -7.96 10.72
C GLU A 94 1.19 -8.39 9.49
N MET A 95 1.79 -9.14 8.57
CA MET A 95 1.10 -9.71 7.41
C MET A 95 0.01 -10.71 7.82
N ALA A 96 0.29 -11.58 8.79
CA ALA A 96 -0.70 -12.51 9.33
C ALA A 96 -1.89 -11.78 9.95
N ARG A 97 -1.64 -10.72 10.74
CA ARG A 97 -2.69 -9.84 11.29
C ARG A 97 -3.50 -9.16 10.19
N LYS A 98 -2.84 -8.67 9.14
CA LYS A 98 -3.52 -8.04 8.01
C LYS A 98 -4.41 -9.03 7.25
N LYS A 99 -3.94 -10.26 7.02
CA LYS A 99 -4.74 -11.35 6.40
C LYS A 99 -5.95 -11.71 7.28
N ALA A 100 -5.75 -11.81 8.60
CA ALA A 100 -6.83 -12.06 9.55
C ALA A 100 -7.90 -10.95 9.54
N ASN A 101 -7.50 -9.69 9.57
CA ASN A 101 -8.40 -8.54 9.53
C ASN A 101 -9.23 -8.49 8.24
N LEU A 102 -8.61 -8.70 7.08
CA LEU A 102 -9.32 -8.73 5.79
C LEU A 102 -10.33 -9.89 5.71
N ASN A 103 -9.97 -11.06 6.26
CA ASN A 103 -10.88 -12.21 6.30
C ASN A 103 -12.06 -11.95 7.25
N GLU A 104 -11.83 -11.29 8.38
CA GLU A 104 -12.91 -10.88 9.29
C GLU A 104 -13.85 -9.86 8.64
N GLU A 105 -13.32 -8.88 7.90
CA GLU A 105 -14.12 -7.90 7.16
C GLU A 105 -15.00 -8.56 6.08
N LEU A 106 -14.45 -9.51 5.32
CA LEU A 106 -15.21 -10.31 4.35
C LEU A 106 -16.33 -11.10 5.02
N LYS A 107 -16.06 -11.74 6.17
CA LYS A 107 -17.08 -12.46 6.93
C LYS A 107 -18.19 -11.54 7.44
N ARG A 108 -17.85 -10.35 7.96
CA ARG A 108 -18.84 -9.36 8.40
C ARG A 108 -19.70 -8.86 7.23
N SER A 109 -19.10 -8.62 6.06
CA SER A 109 -19.82 -8.23 4.85
C SER A 109 -20.78 -9.33 4.37
N ALA A 110 -20.32 -10.59 4.35
CA ALA A 110 -21.14 -11.75 3.98
C ALA A 110 -22.32 -11.93 4.94
N GLN A 111 -22.10 -11.86 6.26
CA GLN A 111 -23.16 -11.91 7.27
C GLN A 111 -24.16 -10.76 7.12
N GLY A 112 -23.68 -9.54 6.82
CA GLY A 112 -24.55 -8.39 6.55
C GLY A 112 -25.42 -8.61 5.31
N ALA A 113 -24.88 -9.21 4.25
CA ALA A 113 -25.65 -9.56 3.05
C ALA A 113 -26.68 -10.68 3.33
N GLU A 114 -26.31 -11.70 4.09
CA GLU A 114 -27.23 -12.77 4.53
C GLU A 114 -28.37 -12.24 5.40
N GLN A 115 -28.09 -11.34 6.34
CA GLN A 115 -29.13 -10.70 7.16
C GLN A 115 -30.10 -9.85 6.33
N LYS A 116 -29.61 -9.14 5.32
CA LYS A 116 -30.47 -8.39 4.39
C LYS A 116 -31.34 -9.34 3.56
N ARG A 117 -30.76 -10.41 3.04
CA ARG A 117 -31.51 -11.45 2.29
C ARG A 117 -32.57 -12.12 3.16
N SER A 118 -32.23 -12.51 4.39
CA SER A 118 -33.18 -13.14 5.30
C SER A 118 -34.31 -12.20 5.71
N ARG A 119 -34.02 -10.92 5.95
CA ARG A 119 -35.06 -9.90 6.19
C ARG A 119 -35.98 -9.72 4.99
N PHE A 120 -35.44 -9.67 3.77
CA PHE A 120 -36.25 -9.55 2.56
C PHE A 120 -37.12 -10.79 2.32
N VAL A 121 -36.57 -11.99 2.53
CA VAL A 121 -37.32 -13.24 2.44
C VAL A 121 -38.43 -13.32 3.51
N ALA A 122 -38.15 -12.89 4.74
CA ALA A 122 -39.14 -12.82 5.80
C ALA A 122 -40.27 -11.82 5.46
N TYR A 123 -39.90 -10.61 5.01
CA TYR A 123 -40.85 -9.58 4.61
C TYR A 123 -41.75 -10.02 3.45
N THR A 124 -41.17 -10.61 2.39
CA THR A 124 -41.95 -11.12 1.26
C THR A 124 -42.83 -12.30 1.64
N ARG A 125 -42.39 -13.16 2.57
CA ARG A 125 -43.21 -14.24 3.14
C ARG A 125 -44.40 -13.68 3.92
N GLU A 126 -44.18 -12.68 4.77
CA GLU A 126 -45.21 -11.99 5.53
C GLU A 126 -46.24 -11.33 4.60
N MET A 127 -45.78 -10.62 3.56
CA MET A 127 -46.66 -10.02 2.56
C MET A 127 -47.53 -11.08 1.86
N ARG A 128 -46.94 -12.23 1.47
CA ARG A 128 -47.69 -13.35 0.88
C ARG A 128 -48.65 -14.02 1.86
N GLN A 129 -48.39 -13.95 3.16
CA GLN A 129 -49.29 -14.46 4.20
C GLN A 129 -50.45 -13.49 4.40
N ALA A 130 -50.18 -12.19 4.52
CA ALA A 130 -51.20 -11.15 4.63
C ALA A 130 -52.18 -11.15 3.43
N VAL A 131 -51.68 -11.36 2.21
CA VAL A 131 -52.54 -11.52 1.02
C VAL A 131 -53.42 -12.77 1.12
N ARG A 132 -52.88 -13.90 1.61
CA ARG A 132 -53.64 -15.13 1.80
C ARG A 132 -54.69 -15.00 2.89
N GLU A 133 -54.35 -14.37 4.01
CA GLU A 133 -55.28 -14.11 5.12
C GLU A 133 -56.40 -13.18 4.68
N ARG A 134 -56.08 -12.08 4.00
CA ARG A 134 -57.09 -11.17 3.45
C ARG A 134 -58.00 -11.84 2.42
N ALA A 135 -57.45 -12.73 1.59
CA ALA A 135 -58.24 -13.52 0.65
C ALA A 135 -59.20 -14.48 1.36
N MET A 136 -58.77 -15.13 2.46
CA MET A 136 -59.64 -15.97 3.29
C MET A 136 -60.73 -15.16 4.00
N GLU A 137 -60.40 -13.99 4.58
CA GLU A 137 -61.37 -13.12 5.24
C GLU A 137 -62.47 -12.64 4.28
N LEU A 138 -62.10 -12.27 3.04
CA LEU A 138 -63.06 -11.88 2.00
C LEU A 138 -63.96 -13.06 1.61
N GLN A 139 -63.39 -14.26 1.49
CA GLN A 139 -64.16 -15.48 1.20
C GLN A 139 -65.16 -15.80 2.33
N GLU A 140 -64.77 -15.62 3.60
CA GLU A 140 -65.65 -15.85 4.76
C GLU A 140 -66.78 -14.82 4.84
N GLN A 141 -66.55 -13.58 4.41
CA GLN A 141 -67.58 -12.54 4.34
C GLN A 141 -68.62 -12.77 3.23
N GLY A 142 -68.52 -13.86 2.45
CA GLY A 142 -69.46 -14.19 1.38
C GLY A 142 -69.41 -13.20 0.21
N LEU A 143 -68.44 -12.28 0.22
CA LEU A 143 -68.07 -11.48 -0.94
C LEU A 143 -67.18 -12.37 -1.78
N GLU A 144 -67.78 -13.05 -2.77
CA GLU A 144 -67.03 -13.75 -3.80
C GLU A 144 -66.02 -12.75 -4.39
N TYR A 145 -64.77 -12.88 -3.97
CA TYR A 145 -63.65 -12.27 -4.64
C TYR A 145 -63.57 -12.99 -5.98
N ALA A 146 -64.30 -12.47 -6.97
CA ALA A 146 -64.16 -12.88 -8.36
C ALA A 146 -62.66 -12.96 -8.61
N ALA A 147 -62.19 -14.18 -8.88
CA ALA A 147 -60.79 -14.53 -9.04
C ALA A 147 -60.22 -13.90 -10.33
N SER A 148 -60.31 -12.58 -10.46
CA SER A 148 -59.81 -11.80 -11.59
C SER A 148 -58.30 -11.58 -11.52
N SER A 149 -57.60 -12.06 -10.48
CA SER A 149 -56.14 -12.17 -10.49
C SER A 149 -55.61 -13.60 -10.74
N ALA A 150 -56.49 -14.60 -10.88
CA ALA A 150 -56.12 -15.91 -11.44
C ALA A 150 -56.09 -15.91 -12.98
N ALA A 151 -56.54 -14.83 -13.62
CA ALA A 151 -56.37 -14.56 -15.04
C ALA A 151 -55.15 -13.64 -15.29
N LEU A 152 -53.98 -14.05 -14.81
CA LEU A 152 -52.76 -13.75 -15.57
C LEU A 152 -52.88 -14.54 -16.89
N PRO A 153 -52.67 -13.93 -18.06
CA PRO A 153 -52.79 -14.62 -19.33
C PRO A 153 -51.84 -15.82 -19.35
N GLN A 154 -52.39 -17.01 -19.65
CA GLN A 154 -51.71 -18.29 -19.91
C GLN A 154 -50.67 -18.26 -21.06
N LYS A 155 -50.12 -17.09 -21.41
CA LYS A 155 -49.20 -16.93 -22.53
C LYS A 155 -47.74 -17.31 -22.21
N GLN A 156 -47.43 -17.73 -20.99
CA GLN A 156 -46.07 -18.16 -20.60
C GLN A 156 -45.95 -19.63 -20.18
N GLN A 157 -47.05 -20.39 -20.06
CA GLN A 157 -46.96 -21.83 -19.77
C GLN A 157 -46.79 -22.71 -21.03
N GLN A 158 -46.97 -22.18 -22.24
CA GLN A 158 -46.68 -22.93 -23.47
C GLN A 158 -45.18 -22.99 -23.82
N HIS A 159 -44.29 -22.37 -23.03
CA HIS A 159 -42.85 -22.41 -23.28
C HIS A 159 -42.06 -23.36 -22.36
N GLN A 160 -42.72 -24.23 -21.61
CA GLN A 160 -42.06 -25.27 -20.81
C GLN A 160 -42.56 -26.70 -21.10
N GLN A 161 -43.49 -26.89 -22.04
CA GLN A 161 -43.98 -28.24 -22.42
C GLN A 161 -43.67 -28.63 -23.87
N HIS A 162 -42.85 -27.86 -24.59
CA HIS A 162 -42.36 -28.24 -25.92
C HIS A 162 -40.83 -28.38 -25.88
N TYR A 163 -40.34 -29.33 -25.07
CA TYR A 163 -38.90 -29.68 -25.04
C TYR A 163 -38.64 -31.19 -25.08
N GLU A 164 -39.66 -32.01 -25.28
CA GLU A 164 -39.47 -33.44 -25.55
C GLU A 164 -40.29 -33.77 -26.80
N GLU A 165 -39.55 -34.19 -27.84
CA GLU A 165 -40.05 -34.86 -29.06
C GLU A 165 -40.55 -33.94 -30.19
N GLU A 166 -39.63 -33.47 -31.07
CA GLU A 166 -39.89 -33.37 -32.51
C GLU A 166 -38.57 -33.22 -33.30
N GLU A 167 -38.23 -34.32 -33.98
CA GLU A 167 -37.73 -34.46 -35.36
C GLU A 167 -36.87 -33.33 -36.00
N GLU A 168 -35.67 -33.72 -36.47
CA GLU A 168 -34.83 -32.97 -37.41
C GLU A 168 -35.64 -32.32 -38.55
N PRO A 169 -35.62 -30.98 -38.70
CA PRO A 169 -35.92 -30.35 -39.97
C PRO A 169 -34.62 -29.98 -40.70
N GLU A 170 -34.54 -30.44 -41.96
CA GLU A 170 -33.51 -30.08 -42.94
C GLU A 170 -33.24 -28.55 -43.04
N PRO A 171 -32.03 -28.16 -43.49
CA PRO A 171 -31.55 -26.78 -43.42
C PRO A 171 -32.25 -25.85 -44.43
N ALA A 172 -33.19 -25.03 -43.93
CA ALA A 172 -33.72 -23.88 -44.66
C ALA A 172 -32.75 -22.66 -44.58
N PRO A 173 -32.64 -21.84 -45.64
CA PRO A 173 -31.60 -20.82 -45.78
C PRO A 173 -31.75 -19.66 -44.78
N PRO A 174 -30.65 -18.99 -44.40
CA PRO A 174 -30.62 -18.03 -43.31
C PRO A 174 -31.56 -16.83 -43.59
N PRO A 175 -32.39 -16.42 -42.62
CA PRO A 175 -33.21 -15.23 -42.74
C PRO A 175 -32.32 -13.98 -42.78
N LYS A 176 -32.55 -13.16 -43.80
CA LYS A 176 -31.85 -11.88 -44.00
C LYS A 176 -32.03 -10.96 -42.77
N PRO A 177 -30.99 -10.19 -42.38
CA PRO A 177 -31.07 -9.30 -41.23
C PRO A 177 -32.11 -8.20 -41.49
N LYS A 178 -33.09 -8.08 -40.58
CA LYS A 178 -33.99 -6.93 -40.54
C LYS A 178 -33.16 -5.67 -40.22
N PRO A 179 -33.34 -4.56 -40.95
CA PRO A 179 -32.60 -3.33 -40.66
C PRO A 179 -32.97 -2.83 -39.27
N LYS A 180 -31.96 -2.61 -38.42
CA LYS A 180 -32.10 -1.92 -37.14
C LYS A 180 -32.76 -0.56 -37.42
N ALA A 181 -33.97 -0.36 -36.91
CA ALA A 181 -34.61 0.94 -36.94
C ALA A 181 -33.73 1.91 -36.17
N ALA A 182 -33.24 2.94 -36.85
CA ALA A 182 -32.46 4.01 -36.23
C ALA A 182 -33.29 4.61 -35.09
N ALA A 183 -32.71 4.59 -33.88
CA ALA A 183 -33.25 5.27 -32.72
C ALA A 183 -33.47 6.75 -33.08
N ALA A 184 -34.74 7.14 -33.23
CA ALA A 184 -35.11 8.54 -33.23
C ALA A 184 -34.62 9.18 -31.92
N PRO A 185 -34.32 10.49 -31.87
CA PRO A 185 -33.89 11.16 -30.65
C PRO A 185 -35.00 11.09 -29.60
N ALA A 186 -34.95 10.04 -28.78
CA ALA A 186 -35.87 9.87 -27.67
C ALA A 186 -35.67 11.04 -26.72
N LYS A 187 -36.77 11.72 -26.40
CA LYS A 187 -36.76 12.73 -25.36
C LYS A 187 -36.17 12.07 -24.11
N PRO A 188 -35.28 12.75 -23.38
CA PRO A 188 -34.63 12.15 -22.23
C PRO A 188 -35.68 11.70 -21.20
N LYS A 189 -35.43 10.60 -20.47
CA LYS A 189 -36.42 9.94 -19.57
C LYS A 189 -37.17 10.90 -18.63
N TRP A 190 -36.55 12.03 -18.24
CA TRP A 190 -37.16 13.07 -17.39
C TRP A 190 -38.25 13.93 -18.08
N ALA A 191 -38.41 13.81 -19.40
CA ALA A 191 -39.38 14.57 -20.20
C ALA A 191 -40.51 13.70 -20.77
N MET A 192 -40.58 12.42 -20.37
CA MET A 192 -41.66 11.49 -20.71
C MET A 192 -42.67 11.40 -19.55
N THR A 193 -43.91 11.05 -19.87
CA THR A 193 -44.91 10.73 -18.83
C THR A 193 -44.55 9.41 -18.15
N GLU A 194 -44.95 9.22 -16.90
CA GLU A 194 -44.63 8.02 -16.09
C GLU A 194 -44.95 6.71 -16.85
N ASP A 195 -46.13 6.61 -17.45
CA ASP A 195 -46.53 5.44 -18.26
C ASP A 195 -45.64 5.20 -19.51
N GLU A 196 -45.13 6.27 -20.13
CA GLU A 196 -44.23 6.15 -21.29
C GLU A 196 -42.82 5.71 -20.86
N ALA A 197 -42.39 6.13 -19.67
CA ALA A 197 -41.12 5.73 -19.08
C ALA A 197 -41.12 4.23 -18.73
N ASP A 198 -42.19 3.74 -18.12
CA ASP A 198 -42.34 2.31 -17.76
C ASP A 198 -42.30 1.41 -19.01
N ILE A 199 -42.96 1.81 -20.09
CA ILE A 199 -42.93 1.06 -21.37
C ILE A 199 -41.52 1.03 -21.97
N MET A 200 -40.75 2.12 -21.84
CA MET A 200 -39.36 2.17 -22.32
C MET A 200 -38.45 1.30 -21.47
N ASP A 201 -38.66 1.26 -20.16
CA ASP A 201 -37.90 0.42 -19.24
C ASP A 201 -38.19 -1.07 -19.49
N ASP A 202 -39.44 -1.45 -19.75
CA ASP A 202 -39.80 -2.82 -20.14
C ASP A 202 -39.18 -3.23 -21.48
N ALA A 203 -39.13 -2.31 -22.45
CA ALA A 203 -38.50 -2.55 -23.74
C ALA A 203 -36.97 -2.71 -23.61
N GLU A 204 -36.32 -1.89 -22.79
CA GLU A 204 -34.89 -2.00 -22.48
C GLU A 204 -34.59 -3.31 -21.75
N ALA A 205 -35.45 -3.72 -20.81
CA ALA A 205 -35.31 -5.00 -20.11
C ALA A 205 -35.42 -6.19 -21.07
N ALA A 206 -36.35 -6.15 -22.03
CA ALA A 206 -36.45 -7.19 -23.06
C ALA A 206 -35.21 -7.23 -23.97
N GLU A 207 -34.68 -6.07 -24.37
CA GLU A 207 -33.43 -5.98 -25.15
C GLU A 207 -32.23 -6.55 -24.38
N LEU A 208 -32.14 -6.31 -23.07
CA LEU A 208 -31.09 -6.86 -22.23
C LEU A 208 -31.19 -8.38 -22.09
N VAL A 209 -32.41 -8.93 -22.01
CA VAL A 209 -32.64 -10.38 -22.00
C VAL A 209 -32.27 -11.01 -23.33
N ASP A 210 -32.67 -10.40 -24.46
CA ASP A 210 -32.30 -10.86 -25.79
C ASP A 210 -30.78 -10.78 -26.02
N PHE A 211 -30.13 -9.71 -25.54
CA PHE A 211 -28.68 -9.58 -25.58
C PHE A 211 -28.00 -10.70 -24.79
N ALA A 212 -28.44 -10.97 -23.56
CA ALA A 212 -27.90 -12.04 -22.72
C ALA A 212 -28.11 -13.43 -23.34
N ALA A 213 -29.24 -13.66 -24.02
CA ALA A 213 -29.51 -14.90 -24.74
C ALA A 213 -28.69 -15.03 -26.04
N SER A 214 -28.38 -13.91 -26.70
CA SER A 214 -27.55 -13.86 -27.91
C SER A 214 -26.05 -13.95 -27.65
N LEU A 215 -25.63 -13.81 -26.38
CA LEU A 215 -24.23 -13.98 -25.97
C LEU A 215 -23.86 -15.46 -25.99
N ASP A 216 -23.21 -15.87 -27.09
CA ASP A 216 -22.59 -17.18 -27.21
C ASP A 216 -21.28 -17.23 -26.40
N TYR A 217 -21.43 -17.50 -25.10
CA TYR A 217 -20.30 -17.66 -24.20
C TYR A 217 -19.42 -18.85 -24.57
N ASP A 218 -19.98 -19.89 -25.19
CA ASP A 218 -19.22 -21.09 -25.55
C ASP A 218 -18.23 -20.77 -26.69
N SER A 219 -18.67 -20.03 -27.71
CA SER A 219 -17.76 -19.53 -28.75
C SER A 219 -16.66 -18.62 -28.19
N TYR A 220 -16.96 -17.80 -27.17
CA TYR A 220 -15.97 -16.89 -26.58
C TYR A 220 -15.00 -17.60 -25.62
N ILE A 221 -15.47 -18.60 -24.87
CA ILE A 221 -14.63 -19.44 -24.01
C ILE A 221 -13.70 -20.32 -24.86
N ASP A 222 -14.16 -20.72 -26.04
CA ASP A 222 -13.39 -21.51 -26.97
C ASP A 222 -12.40 -20.71 -27.83
N ASP A 223 -12.47 -19.38 -27.79
CA ASP A 223 -11.46 -18.53 -28.39
C ASP A 223 -10.08 -18.81 -27.79
N LEU A 224 -9.11 -19.05 -28.66
CA LEU A 224 -7.76 -19.44 -28.30
C LEU A 224 -7.09 -18.37 -27.43
N GLU A 225 -7.41 -17.09 -27.66
CA GLU A 225 -6.90 -15.97 -26.88
C GLU A 225 -7.46 -15.98 -25.45
N VAL A 226 -8.75 -16.27 -25.29
CA VAL A 226 -9.41 -16.35 -23.98
C VAL A 226 -8.90 -17.56 -23.20
N ARG A 227 -8.73 -18.72 -23.85
CA ARG A 227 -8.10 -19.89 -23.21
C ARG A 227 -6.67 -19.61 -22.77
N GLN A 228 -5.89 -18.91 -23.59
CA GLN A 228 -4.52 -18.50 -23.22
C GLN A 228 -4.51 -17.55 -22.03
N ALA A 229 -5.38 -16.55 -22.01
CA ALA A 229 -5.51 -15.62 -20.88
C ALA A 229 -5.93 -16.35 -19.59
N LEU A 230 -6.90 -17.27 -19.68
CA LEU A 230 -7.34 -18.10 -18.55
C LEU A 230 -6.22 -19.03 -18.06
N ASN A 231 -5.40 -19.58 -18.96
CA ASN A 231 -4.24 -20.39 -18.58
C ASN A 231 -3.18 -19.57 -17.83
N VAL A 232 -2.87 -18.35 -18.26
CA VAL A 232 -1.94 -17.46 -17.54
C VAL A 232 -2.47 -17.13 -16.14
N ILE A 233 -3.78 -16.88 -16.01
CA ILE A 233 -4.40 -16.63 -14.71
C ILE A 233 -4.33 -17.89 -13.84
N ARG A 234 -4.60 -19.08 -14.39
CA ARG A 234 -4.51 -20.35 -13.69
C ARG A 234 -3.09 -20.62 -13.21
N GLU A 235 -2.08 -20.47 -14.06
CA GLU A 235 -0.67 -20.61 -13.70
C GLU A 235 -0.27 -19.66 -12.57
N ARG A 236 -0.75 -18.42 -12.60
CA ARG A 236 -0.51 -17.45 -11.52
C ARG A 236 -1.16 -17.87 -10.21
N ILE A 237 -2.40 -18.37 -10.25
CA ILE A 237 -3.11 -18.87 -9.06
C ILE A 237 -2.39 -20.09 -8.49
N ASP A 238 -1.97 -21.03 -9.34
CA ASP A 238 -1.28 -22.24 -8.91
C ASP A 238 0.12 -21.92 -8.38
N GLY A 239 0.84 -20.95 -8.97
CA GLY A 239 2.08 -20.42 -8.44
C GLY A 239 1.92 -19.75 -7.07
N GLN A 240 0.83 -19.00 -6.87
CA GLN A 240 0.49 -18.43 -5.55
C GLN A 240 0.17 -19.52 -4.53
N LYS A 241 -0.62 -20.52 -4.90
CA LYS A 241 -0.93 -21.67 -4.02
C LYS A 241 0.31 -22.47 -3.66
N ALA A 242 1.21 -22.71 -4.62
CA ALA A 242 2.47 -23.40 -4.39
C ALA A 242 3.37 -22.61 -3.42
N LEU A 243 3.42 -21.28 -3.58
CA LEU A 243 4.17 -20.42 -2.67
C LEU A 243 3.56 -20.38 -1.27
N GLU A 244 2.22 -20.34 -1.15
CA GLU A 244 1.53 -20.46 0.13
C GLU A 244 1.76 -21.82 0.79
N ALA A 245 1.72 -22.92 0.02
CA ALA A 245 2.00 -24.26 0.52
C ALA A 245 3.46 -24.40 0.98
N ALA A 246 4.41 -23.86 0.22
CA ALA A 246 5.83 -23.83 0.61
C ALA A 246 6.06 -22.98 1.85
N ALA A 247 5.37 -21.85 1.99
CA ALA A 247 5.43 -21.01 3.19
C ALA A 247 4.85 -21.75 4.41
N ALA A 248 3.73 -22.45 4.26
CA ALA A 248 3.13 -23.25 5.31
C ALA A 248 4.06 -24.41 5.76
N ALA A 249 4.66 -25.13 4.80
CA ALA A 249 5.63 -26.19 5.09
C ALA A 249 6.89 -25.64 5.78
N ALA A 250 7.35 -24.45 5.39
CA ALA A 250 8.48 -23.78 6.05
C ALA A 250 8.14 -23.33 7.48
N GLU A 251 6.90 -22.89 7.74
CA GLU A 251 6.42 -22.56 9.09
C GLU A 251 6.32 -23.80 9.97
N GLU A 252 5.81 -24.91 9.43
CA GLU A 252 5.77 -26.20 10.14
C GLU A 252 7.19 -26.67 10.50
N ALA A 253 8.12 -26.65 9.54
CA ALA A 253 9.52 -26.97 9.78
C ALA A 253 10.19 -26.02 10.78
N ALA A 254 9.85 -24.73 10.76
CA ALA A 254 10.35 -23.75 11.73
C ALA A 254 9.81 -24.00 13.15
N SER A 255 8.58 -24.52 13.28
CA SER A 255 7.98 -24.88 14.57
C SER A 255 8.61 -26.14 15.18
N THR A 256 8.97 -27.15 14.37
CA THR A 256 9.75 -28.32 14.83
C THR A 256 11.23 -27.98 15.06
N SER A 257 11.74 -26.95 14.38
CA SER A 257 13.08 -26.38 14.55
C SER A 257 13.25 -25.56 15.85
N GLY A 258 12.25 -25.53 16.74
CA GLY A 258 12.42 -25.01 18.10
C GLY A 258 13.37 -25.87 18.95
N ASP A 259 13.43 -27.18 18.70
CA ASP A 259 14.12 -28.14 19.56
C ASP A 259 15.63 -28.25 19.29
N TRP A 260 16.08 -28.11 18.04
CA TRP A 260 17.53 -28.12 17.74
C TRP A 260 18.24 -26.91 18.34
N ARG A 261 17.55 -25.76 18.47
CA ARG A 261 18.15 -24.55 19.03
C ARG A 261 18.32 -24.66 20.55
N SER A 262 17.37 -25.30 21.24
CA SER A 262 17.52 -25.66 22.66
C SER A 262 18.55 -26.77 22.87
N SER A 263 18.60 -27.77 21.98
CA SER A 263 19.61 -28.84 22.03
C SER A 263 21.02 -28.28 21.82
N PHE A 264 21.21 -27.41 20.82
CA PHE A 264 22.48 -26.75 20.54
C PHE A 264 22.90 -25.77 21.65
N LEU A 265 21.98 -24.98 22.22
CA LEU A 265 22.31 -24.12 23.37
C LEU A 265 22.61 -24.93 24.63
N LYS A 266 22.00 -26.10 24.81
CA LYS A 266 22.26 -26.98 25.95
C LYS A 266 23.61 -27.68 25.81
N GLU A 267 24.01 -28.02 24.59
CA GLU A 267 25.35 -28.55 24.29
C GLU A 267 26.43 -27.47 24.45
N TRP A 268 26.15 -26.22 24.04
CA TRP A 268 27.10 -25.12 24.18
C TRP A 268 27.23 -24.60 25.63
N ASN A 269 26.14 -24.59 26.40
CA ASN A 269 26.14 -24.18 27.80
C ASN A 269 26.41 -25.33 28.78
N GLY A 270 26.53 -26.58 28.29
CA GLY A 270 26.78 -27.77 29.10
C GLY A 270 28.25 -28.08 29.33
N ALA A 271 29.17 -27.26 28.81
CA ALA A 271 30.58 -27.34 29.15
C ALA A 271 30.87 -26.45 30.37
N ASP A 272 30.54 -26.97 31.55
CA ASP A 272 31.26 -26.60 32.77
C ASP A 272 32.73 -26.97 32.55
N ASP A 273 33.67 -26.06 32.82
CA ASP A 273 34.65 -26.22 33.91
C ASP A 273 35.70 -25.09 33.91
N ASP A 274 35.91 -24.54 35.10
CA ASP A 274 37.18 -24.13 35.70
C ASP A 274 38.29 -23.49 34.87
N GLY A 275 38.65 -22.25 35.22
CA GLY A 275 40.00 -21.77 34.97
C GLY A 275 40.16 -20.27 34.79
N ALA A 276 40.37 -19.59 35.91
CA ALA A 276 41.35 -18.53 36.08
C ALA A 276 41.81 -17.72 34.84
N GLY A 277 41.42 -16.44 34.86
CA GLY A 277 42.31 -15.34 34.50
C GLY A 277 42.34 -14.95 33.02
N SER A 278 42.06 -13.68 32.75
CA SER A 278 43.03 -12.77 32.12
C SER A 278 42.33 -11.53 31.54
N VAL A 279 42.56 -10.42 32.22
CA VAL A 279 42.92 -9.08 31.73
C VAL A 279 42.47 -8.63 30.32
N ARG A 280 42.04 -7.35 30.30
CA ARG A 280 41.97 -6.38 29.17
C ARG A 280 40.64 -6.45 28.39
N SER A 281 39.99 -5.36 28.00
CA SER A 281 40.52 -4.07 27.57
C SER A 281 39.43 -2.98 27.60
N SER A 282 39.68 -1.93 28.38
CA SER A 282 39.65 -0.51 27.99
C SER A 282 38.64 0.00 26.94
N ARG A 283 37.74 0.88 27.44
CA ARG A 283 37.37 2.21 26.90
C ARG A 283 36.88 2.32 25.45
N ARG A 284 35.61 2.70 25.31
CA ARG A 284 35.21 3.82 24.42
C ARG A 284 33.93 4.50 24.92
N ALA A 285 34.07 5.77 25.27
CA ALA A 285 32.99 6.71 25.50
C ALA A 285 32.54 7.33 24.15
N PRO A 286 31.31 7.87 24.07
CA PRO A 286 30.66 8.33 22.83
C PRO A 286 31.06 9.77 22.46
N VAL A 287 31.01 10.09 21.16
CA VAL A 287 31.19 11.44 20.60
C VAL A 287 29.81 12.06 20.37
N PRO A 288 29.53 13.30 20.82
CA PRO A 288 28.31 14.02 20.48
C PRO A 288 28.41 14.75 19.13
N ALA A 289 27.24 14.94 18.52
CA ALA A 289 27.00 15.66 17.27
C ALA A 289 27.39 17.14 17.36
N ALA A 290 27.98 17.66 16.28
CA ALA A 290 28.21 19.09 16.07
C ALA A 290 27.22 19.62 15.02
N GLU A 291 26.55 20.70 15.38
CA GLU A 291 25.74 21.55 14.51
C GLU A 291 26.60 22.32 13.50
N ALA A 292 25.93 22.68 12.40
CA ALA A 292 26.47 23.34 11.23
C ALA A 292 26.75 24.84 11.46
N THR A 293 27.93 25.27 11.04
CA THR A 293 28.20 26.66 10.61
C THR A 293 29.07 26.62 9.35
N GLY A 294 28.78 27.57 8.45
CA GLY A 294 29.09 27.51 7.02
C GLY A 294 30.57 27.49 6.65
N ASP A 295 30.82 26.90 5.49
CA ASP A 295 32.11 26.90 4.81
C ASP A 295 31.87 27.01 3.29
N GLU A 296 32.12 28.21 2.77
CA GLU A 296 32.14 28.56 1.35
C GLU A 296 33.46 28.07 0.76
N GLY A 297 33.45 26.94 0.04
CA GLY A 297 34.69 26.47 -0.60
C GLY A 297 34.72 25.00 -1.04
N LYS A 298 33.60 24.45 -1.52
CA LYS A 298 33.58 23.08 -2.08
C LYS A 298 33.42 23.09 -3.61
N PRO A 299 34.19 22.26 -4.35
CA PRO A 299 34.19 22.20 -5.81
C PRO A 299 32.86 21.70 -6.37
N GLU A 300 32.42 22.35 -7.44
CA GLU A 300 31.05 22.41 -8.00
C GLU A 300 30.50 21.09 -8.57
N TRP A 301 31.32 20.04 -8.68
CA TRP A 301 30.92 18.81 -9.37
C TRP A 301 30.07 17.86 -8.51
N ASP A 302 29.99 18.09 -7.19
CA ASP A 302 29.16 17.30 -6.26
C ASP A 302 27.75 17.90 -6.05
N ALA A 303 27.38 18.89 -6.87
CA ALA A 303 26.09 19.59 -6.80
C ALA A 303 24.94 18.87 -7.55
N SER A 304 25.22 17.83 -8.33
CA SER A 304 24.22 17.23 -9.23
C SER A 304 23.32 16.15 -8.60
N THR A 305 23.51 15.79 -7.32
CA THR A 305 22.63 14.86 -6.58
C THR A 305 21.80 15.51 -5.48
N ARG A 306 21.95 16.82 -5.24
CA ARG A 306 20.97 17.60 -4.48
C ARG A 306 19.88 18.09 -5.42
N ALA A 307 18.81 17.30 -5.54
CA ALA A 307 17.57 17.75 -6.16
C ALA A 307 17.03 18.99 -5.39
N GLY A 308 17.35 20.19 -5.90
CA GLY A 308 16.62 21.45 -5.75
C GLY A 308 15.99 21.74 -4.38
N GLU A 309 16.81 22.11 -3.38
CA GLU A 309 16.33 22.76 -2.15
C GLU A 309 17.07 24.06 -1.83
N GLU A 310 17.74 24.67 -2.82
CA GLU A 310 18.32 26.00 -2.69
C GLU A 310 17.51 26.97 -3.57
N GLY A 311 16.53 27.62 -2.95
CA GLY A 311 15.73 28.67 -3.60
C GLY A 311 14.22 28.59 -3.35
N ALA A 312 13.70 27.49 -2.79
CA ALA A 312 12.30 27.46 -2.39
C ALA A 312 12.10 28.38 -1.16
N PRO A 313 11.15 29.34 -1.20
CA PRO A 313 10.86 30.18 -0.04
C PRO A 313 10.57 29.27 1.15
N ARG A 314 11.18 29.58 2.30
CA ARG A 314 10.93 28.84 3.54
C ARG A 314 9.43 28.91 3.79
N ALA A 315 8.77 27.75 3.75
CA ALA A 315 7.34 27.64 4.01
C ALA A 315 6.98 28.41 5.30
N ASN A 316 5.90 29.18 5.23
CA ASN A 316 5.46 30.07 6.30
C ASN A 316 5.40 29.32 7.65
N ALA A 317 5.82 30.00 8.74
CA ALA A 317 5.86 29.39 10.08
C ALA A 317 4.48 28.84 10.51
N SER A 318 3.39 29.50 10.07
CA SER A 318 2.01 29.04 10.24
C SER A 318 1.76 27.68 9.56
N ALA A 319 2.16 27.52 8.29
CA ALA A 319 1.97 26.29 7.52
C ALA A 319 2.75 25.11 8.13
N ARG A 320 3.92 25.37 8.74
CA ARG A 320 4.67 24.35 9.49
C ARG A 320 3.96 23.93 10.78
N ALA A 321 3.43 24.88 11.56
CA ALA A 321 2.68 24.58 12.78
C ALA A 321 1.41 23.76 12.47
N ALA A 322 0.67 24.14 11.42
CA ALA A 322 -0.49 23.39 10.93
C ALA A 322 -0.11 21.99 10.44
N ALA A 323 1.01 21.85 9.71
CA ALA A 323 1.52 20.54 9.28
C ALA A 323 1.93 19.63 10.45
N GLU A 324 2.49 20.17 11.53
CA GLU A 324 2.78 19.40 12.74
C GLU A 324 1.52 18.96 13.47
N GLN A 325 0.50 19.84 13.54
CA GLN A 325 -0.80 19.48 14.11
C GLN A 325 -1.46 18.35 13.30
N LEU A 326 -1.46 18.44 11.96
CA LEU A 326 -1.96 17.38 11.08
C LEU A 326 -1.24 16.04 11.28
N ARG A 327 0.08 16.06 11.53
CA ARG A 327 0.84 14.83 11.84
C ARG A 327 0.52 14.26 13.22
N ARG A 328 0.23 15.09 14.22
CA ARG A 328 -0.20 14.63 15.55
C ARG A 328 -1.58 13.99 15.50
N GLU A 329 -2.50 14.56 14.72
CA GLU A 329 -3.86 14.06 14.56
C GLU A 329 -3.92 12.81 13.66
N ASN A 330 -3.00 12.69 12.69
CA ASN A 330 -3.01 11.60 11.69
C ASN A 330 -1.69 10.83 11.65
N PRO A 331 -1.55 9.72 12.42
CA PRO A 331 -0.30 8.94 12.47
C PRO A 331 0.08 8.33 11.10
N ASN A 332 -0.91 8.01 10.27
CA ASN A 332 -0.67 7.49 8.91
C ASN A 332 -0.01 8.53 7.98
N LEU A 333 -0.34 9.82 8.13
CA LEU A 333 0.31 10.90 7.38
C LEU A 333 1.71 11.17 7.93
N ALA A 334 1.90 11.03 9.24
CA ALA A 334 3.20 11.18 9.87
C ALA A 334 4.23 10.14 9.38
N GLN A 335 3.76 8.93 9.03
CA GLN A 335 4.60 7.85 8.48
C GLN A 335 4.97 8.07 6.99
N LYS A 336 4.08 8.68 6.21
CA LYS A 336 4.24 8.82 4.75
C LYS A 336 4.86 10.15 4.32
N HIS A 337 4.67 11.21 5.10
CA HIS A 337 5.08 12.57 4.72
C HIS A 337 5.90 13.25 5.81
N SER A 338 6.92 13.99 5.37
CA SER A 338 7.67 14.91 6.22
C SER A 338 6.83 16.16 6.55
N VAL A 339 7.16 16.84 7.66
CA VAL A 339 6.56 18.14 8.02
C VAL A 339 6.73 19.16 6.88
N SER A 340 7.88 19.15 6.20
CA SER A 340 8.15 20.04 5.06
C SER A 340 7.24 19.76 3.87
N SER A 341 6.95 18.49 3.56
CA SER A 341 6.05 18.11 2.49
C SER A 341 4.61 18.53 2.79
N LEU A 342 4.16 18.38 4.03
CA LEU A 342 2.81 18.77 4.44
C LEU A 342 2.66 20.29 4.54
N ALA A 343 3.69 21.01 5.01
CA ALA A 343 3.68 22.46 5.06
C ALA A 343 3.49 23.08 3.67
N ARG A 344 4.10 22.49 2.62
CA ARG A 344 3.89 22.93 1.23
C ARG A 344 2.47 22.66 0.71
N VAL A 345 1.84 21.59 1.16
CA VAL A 345 0.45 21.27 0.81
C VAL A 345 -0.51 22.24 1.48
N VAL A 346 -0.27 22.55 2.76
CA VAL A 346 -1.04 23.55 3.53
C VAL A 346 -0.88 24.93 2.91
N GLU A 347 0.35 25.35 2.62
CA GLU A 347 0.63 26.64 1.96
C GLU A 347 -0.04 26.73 0.58
N ARG A 348 -0.05 25.63 -0.19
CA ARG A 348 -0.76 25.57 -1.48
C ARG A 348 -2.28 25.61 -1.33
N ALA A 349 -2.83 25.06 -0.25
CA ALA A 349 -4.26 25.15 0.05
C ALA A 349 -4.66 26.55 0.53
N GLU A 350 -3.80 27.21 1.32
CA GLU A 350 -3.97 28.58 1.80
C GLU A 350 -3.89 29.61 0.66
N MET A 351 -3.07 29.37 -0.36
CA MET A 351 -2.96 30.25 -1.54
C MET A 351 -4.15 30.17 -2.51
N GLY A 352 -5.16 29.31 -2.24
CA GLY A 352 -6.35 29.19 -3.07
C GLY A 352 -6.11 28.50 -4.42
N ILE A 353 -7.17 27.88 -4.95
CA ILE A 353 -7.15 27.09 -6.20
C ILE A 353 -6.96 27.99 -7.44
N GLU A 354 -7.08 29.31 -7.30
CA GLU A 354 -7.12 30.27 -8.40
C GLU A 354 -5.77 30.48 -9.12
N HIS A 355 -4.65 30.03 -8.56
CA HIS A 355 -3.31 30.21 -9.15
C HIS A 355 -2.61 28.90 -9.53
N LEU A 356 -3.38 27.83 -9.77
CA LEU A 356 -2.83 26.59 -10.31
C LEU A 356 -2.48 26.79 -11.80
N PRO A 357 -1.23 26.49 -12.24
CA PRO A 357 -0.96 26.39 -13.66
C PRO A 357 -1.90 25.34 -14.27
N PRO A 358 -2.46 25.59 -15.47
CA PRO A 358 -3.45 24.69 -16.07
C PRO A 358 -2.89 23.27 -16.10
N LEU A 359 -3.70 22.32 -15.62
CA LEU A 359 -3.37 20.91 -15.62
C LEU A 359 -2.93 20.53 -17.03
N ARG A 360 -1.64 20.22 -17.19
CA ARG A 360 -1.13 19.62 -18.43
C ARG A 360 -1.70 18.21 -18.51
N VAL A 361 -2.83 18.09 -19.19
CA VAL A 361 -3.32 16.81 -19.68
C VAL A 361 -2.26 16.30 -20.65
N VAL A 362 -1.44 15.35 -20.20
CA VAL A 362 -0.58 14.58 -21.10
C VAL A 362 -1.50 13.63 -21.83
N THR A 363 -2.08 14.09 -22.94
CA THR A 363 -2.58 13.18 -23.94
C THR A 363 -1.37 12.40 -24.46
N VAL A 364 -1.31 11.12 -24.16
CA VAL A 364 -0.42 10.21 -24.87
C VAL A 364 -0.92 10.19 -26.31
N ILE A 365 -0.36 11.04 -27.15
CA ILE A 365 -0.54 10.98 -28.58
C ILE A 365 0.24 9.73 -29.01
N GLU A 366 -0.44 8.60 -29.10
CA GLU A 366 0.05 7.47 -29.87
C GLU A 366 0.37 7.99 -31.27
N ASN A 367 1.64 7.93 -31.66
CA ASN A 367 2.12 8.44 -32.93
C ASN A 367 1.26 7.88 -34.08
N PRO A 368 0.58 8.71 -34.90
CA PRO A 368 -0.22 8.24 -36.04
C PRO A 368 0.64 7.84 -37.27
N ARG A 369 1.90 7.46 -37.03
CA ARG A 369 2.80 6.81 -38.00
C ARG A 369 3.28 5.58 -37.25
N VAL A 370 2.61 4.43 -37.31
CA VAL A 370 2.69 3.48 -38.42
C VAL A 370 1.47 2.56 -38.31
N ALA A 371 0.47 2.77 -39.17
CA ALA A 371 -0.53 1.74 -39.44
C ALA A 371 0.12 0.72 -40.40
N SER A 372 0.89 -0.23 -39.88
CA SER A 372 1.34 -1.37 -40.66
C SER A 372 0.19 -2.37 -40.77
N LYS A 373 -0.51 -2.32 -41.91
CA LYS A 373 -1.28 -3.45 -42.42
C LYS A 373 -0.32 -4.64 -42.55
N GLY A 374 -0.48 -5.63 -41.68
CA GLY A 374 0.35 -6.84 -41.64
C GLY A 374 1.21 -6.84 -40.38
N GLY A 375 0.79 -7.64 -39.39
CA GLY A 375 1.33 -7.71 -38.03
C GLY A 375 2.75 -8.27 -37.91
N HIS A 376 3.71 -7.70 -38.63
CA HIS A 376 5.12 -7.92 -38.36
C HIS A 376 5.64 -6.81 -37.43
N VAL A 377 5.74 -7.14 -36.14
CA VAL A 377 6.41 -6.28 -35.15
C VAL A 377 7.90 -6.39 -35.41
N ASP A 378 8.53 -5.28 -35.81
CA ASP A 378 9.97 -5.21 -35.98
C ASP A 378 10.65 -5.38 -34.60
N PRO A 379 11.39 -6.49 -34.35
CA PRO A 379 11.98 -6.79 -33.06
C PRO A 379 13.03 -5.74 -32.63
N SER A 380 13.44 -4.85 -33.54
CA SER A 380 14.35 -3.74 -33.25
C SER A 380 13.73 -2.63 -32.40
N ASN A 381 12.40 -2.60 -32.23
CA ASN A 381 11.68 -1.58 -31.48
C ASN A 381 11.35 -1.99 -30.03
N LEU A 382 11.82 -3.15 -29.57
CA LEU A 382 11.63 -3.59 -28.18
C LEU A 382 12.73 -2.99 -27.29
N PRO A 383 12.37 -2.25 -26.21
CA PRO A 383 13.30 -1.46 -25.40
C PRO A 383 14.31 -2.27 -24.55
N TYR A 384 14.37 -3.59 -24.72
CA TYR A 384 15.18 -4.50 -23.91
C TYR A 384 15.98 -5.52 -24.71
N LEU A 385 15.98 -5.45 -26.05
CA LEU A 385 16.85 -6.32 -26.86
C LEU A 385 18.23 -5.69 -27.00
N HIS A 386 19.15 -6.09 -26.11
CA HIS A 386 20.57 -5.74 -26.19
C HIS A 386 21.13 -6.25 -27.53
N ARG A 387 21.53 -5.34 -28.43
CA ARG A 387 22.18 -5.70 -29.69
C ARG A 387 23.51 -6.38 -29.39
N ASN A 388 23.63 -7.66 -29.72
CA ASN A 388 24.90 -8.37 -29.71
C ASN A 388 25.65 -7.97 -30.99
N PRO A 389 26.83 -7.30 -30.91
CA PRO A 389 27.47 -6.67 -32.07
C PRO A 389 28.17 -7.66 -33.03
N ALA A 390 27.79 -8.94 -33.01
CA ALA A 390 28.46 -10.02 -33.74
C ALA A 390 27.57 -10.69 -34.82
N VAL A 391 26.50 -10.04 -35.27
CA VAL A 391 25.67 -10.50 -36.40
C VAL A 391 25.67 -9.48 -37.51
#